data_AF-A0A134CLR6-F1
#
_entry.id   AF-A0A134CLR6-F1
#
_cell.length_a   1.000
_cell.length_b   1.000
_cell.length_c   1.000
_cell.angle_alpha   90.00
_cell.angle_beta   90.00
_cell.angle_gamma   90.00
#
_symmetry.space_group_name_H-M   'P 1'
#
loop_
_entity.id
_entity.type
_entity.pdbx_description
1 polymer ?
#
loop_
_entity_poly.entity_id
_entity_poly.type
_entity_poly.pdbx_seq_one_letter_code
_entity_poly.pdbx_strand_id
1 'polypeptide(L)' 'MEYIGDGNWECPKCGRVIPFGEPDDDDDGESLSVYDAALIRASNGKDEEYTFCYSEDELERALR' A
#
# COMPACT_ATOMS: atom_id res chain seq x y z
N MET A 1 -13.40 5.92 -13.09
CA MET A 1 -12.32 5.30 -13.87
C MET A 1 -12.93 4.89 -15.19
N GLU A 2 -12.40 5.40 -16.29
CA GLU A 2 -12.85 5.08 -17.64
C GLU A 2 -11.83 4.15 -18.29
N TYR A 3 -12.29 3.05 -18.85
CA TYR A 3 -11.40 2.12 -19.54
C TYR A 3 -11.08 2.67 -20.93
N ILE A 4 -9.78 2.85 -21.22
CA ILE A 4 -9.33 3.47 -22.49
C ILE A 4 -8.74 2.47 -23.49
N GLY A 5 -8.55 1.20 -23.10
CA GLY A 5 -7.98 0.15 -23.95
C GLY A 5 -6.68 -0.45 -23.40
N ASP A 6 -6.29 -1.62 -23.90
CA ASP A 6 -5.04 -2.31 -23.55
C ASP A 6 -4.77 -2.54 -22.04
N GLY A 7 -5.84 -2.64 -21.23
CA GLY A 7 -5.73 -2.77 -19.78
C GLY A 7 -5.64 -1.44 -19.01
N ASN A 8 -5.60 -0.30 -19.69
CA ASN A 8 -5.38 1.00 -19.06
C ASN A 8 -6.69 1.68 -18.63
N TRP A 9 -6.64 2.38 -17.49
CA TRP A 9 -7.77 3.07 -16.88
C TRP A 9 -7.47 4.54 -16.65
N GLU A 10 -8.35 5.44 -17.06
CA GLU A 10 -8.21 6.87 -16.85
C GLU A 10 -9.05 7.34 -15.66
N CYS A 11 -8.47 8.16 -14.78
CA CYS A 11 -9.20 8.85 -13.74
C CYS A 11 -9.88 10.11 -14.32
N PRO A 12 -11.22 10.19 -14.42
CA PRO A 12 -11.91 11.33 -15.03
C PRO A 12 -11.83 12.62 -14.20
N LYS A 13 -11.22 12.56 -13.01
CA LYS A 13 -11.03 13.71 -12.11
C LYS A 13 -9.68 14.41 -12.32
N CYS A 14 -8.62 13.65 -12.55
CA CYS A 14 -7.26 14.18 -12.67
C CYS A 14 -6.58 13.84 -14.00
N GLY A 15 -7.19 13.00 -14.85
CA GLY A 15 -6.63 12.58 -16.14
C GLY A 15 -5.44 11.61 -16.02
N ARG A 16 -5.13 11.10 -14.81
CA ARG A 16 -4.09 10.07 -14.61
C ARG A 16 -4.53 8.79 -15.33
N VAL A 17 -3.68 8.27 -16.21
CA VAL A 17 -3.83 6.96 -16.85
C VAL A 17 -3.07 5.93 -16.01
N ILE A 18 -3.79 4.92 -15.55
CA ILE A 18 -3.31 3.84 -14.68
C ILE A 18 -3.19 2.58 -15.56
N PRO A 19 -1.98 2.19 -15.95
CA PRO A 19 -1.77 0.99 -16.73
C PRO A 19 -1.88 -0.27 -15.87
N PHE A 20 -2.61 -1.29 -16.35
CA PHE A 20 -2.71 -2.56 -15.63
C PHE A 20 -1.48 -3.42 -15.88
N GLY A 21 -0.63 -3.58 -14.87
CA GLY A 21 0.54 -4.46 -14.91
C GLY A 21 1.88 -3.74 -14.90
N GLU A 22 1.92 -2.41 -14.93
CA GLU A 22 3.11 -1.67 -14.53
C GLU A 22 3.00 -1.36 -13.02
N PRO A 23 4.07 -1.54 -12.24
CA PRO A 23 4.08 -1.08 -10.87
C PRO A 23 3.88 0.44 -10.88
N ASP A 24 2.86 0.92 -10.17
CA ASP A 24 2.68 2.35 -9.93
C ASP A 24 3.92 2.80 -9.13
N ASP A 25 4.84 3.49 -9.81
CA ASP A 25 6.07 4.06 -9.22
C ASP A 25 5.75 5.37 -8.46
N ASP A 26 4.48 5.81 -8.52
CA ASP A 26 3.96 6.83 -7.64
C ASP A 26 3.80 6.20 -6.24
N ASP A 27 4.77 6.46 -5.38
CA ASP A 27 4.69 6.38 -3.91
C ASP A 27 3.56 7.32 -3.45
N ASP A 28 2.31 6.90 -3.66
CA ASP A 28 1.08 7.69 -3.49
C ASP A 28 0.85 8.16 -2.04
N GLY A 29 1.73 7.85 -1.09
CA GLY A 29 1.54 8.10 0.34
C GLY A 29 0.40 7.28 0.97
N GLU A 30 -0.31 6.49 0.18
CA GLU A 30 -1.31 5.50 0.61
C GLU A 30 -0.65 4.20 1.13
N SER A 31 0.68 4.06 0.99
CA SER A 31 1.44 3.01 1.67
C SER A 31 1.64 3.36 3.13
N LEU A 32 1.21 2.47 4.02
CA LEU A 32 1.36 2.66 5.45
C LEU A 32 2.82 2.44 5.83
N SER A 33 3.45 3.38 6.55
CA SER A 33 4.86 3.23 6.93
C SER A 33 5.05 1.99 7.83
N VAL A 34 6.22 1.35 7.78
CA VAL A 34 6.54 0.19 8.63
C VAL A 34 6.27 0.49 10.11
N TYR A 35 6.59 1.72 10.53
CA TYR A 35 6.38 2.18 11.90
C TYR A 35 4.90 2.29 12.26
N ASP A 36 4.10 2.92 11.40
CA ASP A 36 2.65 3.03 11.62
C ASP A 36 1.97 1.66 11.60
N ALA A 37 2.43 0.77 10.71
CA ALA A 37 1.93 -0.59 10.61
C ALA A 37 2.21 -1.37 11.90
N ALA A 38 3.41 -1.19 12.45
CA ALA A 38 3.81 -1.83 13.70
C ALA A 38 3.05 -1.29 14.91
N LEU A 39 2.76 0.01 14.97
CA LEU A 39 1.95 0.62 16.03
C LEU A 39 0.50 0.15 16.01
N ILE A 40 -0.11 0.09 14.83
CA ILE A 40 -1.48 -0.43 14.66
C ILE A 40 -1.52 -1.91 15.07
N ARG A 41 -0.55 -2.71 14.59
CA ARG A 41 -0.41 -4.12 14.96
C ARG A 41 -0.23 -4.31 16.46
N ALA A 42 0.63 -3.52 17.10
CA ALA A 42 0.84 -3.58 18.55
C ALA A 42 -0.42 -3.23 19.35
N SER A 43 -1.24 -2.29 18.85
CA SER A 43 -2.50 -1.90 19.46
C SER A 43 -3.58 -2.97 19.33
N ASN A 44 -3.54 -3.78 18.28
CA ASN A 44 -4.46 -4.89 18.03
C ASN A 44 -3.99 -6.25 18.61
N GLY A 45 -2.97 -6.26 19.47
CA GLY A 45 -2.52 -7.48 20.15
C GLY A 45 -1.49 -8.31 19.38
N LYS A 46 -0.81 -7.72 18.38
CA LYS A 46 0.24 -8.35 17.57
C LYS A 46 -0.24 -9.53 16.73
N ASP A 47 -1.43 -9.42 16.17
CA ASP A 47 -1.99 -10.43 15.28
C ASP A 47 -1.06 -10.69 14.06
N GLU A 48 -0.86 -11.97 13.71
CA GLU A 48 -0.01 -12.43 12.61
C GLU A 48 -0.63 -12.13 11.22
N GLU A 49 -1.97 -12.00 11.13
CA GLU A 49 -2.67 -11.66 9.89
C GLU A 49 -2.66 -10.14 9.62
N TYR A 50 -2.23 -9.33 10.59
CA TYR A 50 -2.27 -7.86 10.53
C TYR A 50 -0.88 -7.24 10.28
N THR A 51 -0.19 -7.75 9.26
CA THR A 51 1.20 -7.40 8.94
C THR A 51 1.35 -6.40 7.80
N PHE A 52 0.26 -5.99 7.14
CA PHE A 52 0.26 -4.93 6.10
C PHE A 52 1.31 -5.12 5.00
N CYS A 53 1.54 -6.37 4.58
CA CYS A 53 2.59 -6.78 3.63
C CYS A 53 4.04 -6.56 4.09
N TYR A 54 4.27 -6.25 5.37
CA TYR A 54 5.59 -6.26 5.99
C TYR A 54 5.86 -7.59 6.68
N SER A 55 7.13 -7.96 6.82
CA SER A 55 7.50 -9.11 7.64
C SER A 55 7.39 -8.79 9.13
N GLU A 56 7.16 -9.81 9.97
CA GLU A 56 7.13 -9.62 11.42
C GLU A 56 8.42 -9.01 11.96
N ASP A 57 9.57 -9.43 11.41
CA ASP A 57 10.88 -8.87 11.73
C ASP A 57 10.96 -7.36 11.43
N GLU A 58 10.39 -6.89 10.31
CA GLU A 58 10.37 -5.47 9.97
C GLU A 58 9.52 -4.67 10.96
N LEU A 59 8.36 -5.21 11.35
CA LEU A 59 7.47 -4.57 12.32
C LEU A 59 8.10 -4.54 13.72
N GLU A 60 8.76 -5.61 14.15
CA GLU A 60 9.47 -5.65 15.44
C GLU A 60 10.68 -4.71 15.46
N ARG A 61 11.43 -4.62 14.36
CA ARG A 61 12.56 -3.69 14.23
C ARG A 61 12.12 -2.23 14.20
N ALA A 62 10.94 -1.94 13.66
CA ALA A 62 10.38 -0.60 13.67
C ALA A 62 9.95 -0.14 15.08
N LEU A 63 9.63 -1.08 15.99
CA LEU A 63 9.28 -0.80 17.39
C LEU A 63 10.49 -0.84 18.35
N ARG A 64 11.70 -1.10 17.84
CA ARG A 64 12.93 -1.24 18.63
C ARG A 64 13.70 0.07 18.74
#